data_AF-A0AAV3XVE1-F1
#
_entry.id   AF-A0AAV3XVE1-F1
#
_cell.length_a   1.000
_cell.length_b   1.000
_cell.length_c   1.000
_cell.angle_alpha   90.00
_cell.angle_beta   90.00
_cell.angle_gamma   90.00
#
_symmetry.space_group_name_H-M   'P 1'
#
loop_
_entity.id
_entity.type
_entity.pdbx_description
1 polymer ?
#
loop_
_entity_poly.entity_id
_entity_poly.type
_entity_poly.pdbx_seq_one_letter_code
_entity_poly.pdbx_strand_id
1 'polypeptide(L)'
;MTDEILALCDIRRSLKKRKKESEGSKQYRETNVKVKRSIKEATEKWIEYQCEDIENSLKYNNCNKAYKIVKELTDTKQARAITIESKEGKCLTQEKEILERWTDSALSYIHMWPQIKTQMCWTCLHHQAMPGTVF
;
A
#
# COMPACT_ATOMS: atom_id res chain seq x y z
N MET A 1 -3.14 -13.69 6.77
CA MET A 1 -2.96 -12.87 7.99
C MET A 1 -4.13 -13.14 8.91
N THR A 2 -3.90 -13.43 10.19
CA THR A 2 -4.97 -13.83 11.13
C THR A 2 -5.44 -12.64 11.97
N ASP A 3 -6.68 -12.70 12.45
CA ASP A 3 -7.28 -11.65 13.29
C ASP A 3 -6.49 -11.41 14.59
N GLU A 4 -5.87 -12.46 15.13
CA GLU A 4 -4.99 -12.37 16.29
C GLU A 4 -3.75 -11.50 16.03
N ILE A 5 -3.10 -11.65 14.87
CA ILE A 5 -1.92 -10.84 14.51
C ILE A 5 -2.33 -9.37 14.32
N LEU A 6 -3.51 -9.13 13.76
CA LEU A 6 -4.07 -7.78 13.61
C LEU A 6 -4.34 -7.15 14.98
N ALA A 7 -4.97 -7.89 15.90
CA ALA A 7 -5.18 -7.44 17.27
C ALA A 7 -3.87 -7.10 18.00
N LEU A 8 -2.84 -7.94 17.87
CA LEU A 8 -1.51 -7.67 18.42
C LEU A 8 -0.87 -6.41 17.80
N CYS A 9 -1.10 -6.15 16.52
CA CYS A 9 -0.63 -4.93 15.86
C CYS A 9 -1.32 -3.68 16.40
N ASP A 10 -2.62 -3.77 16.70
CA ASP A 10 -3.40 -2.67 17.28
C ASP A 10 -2.98 -2.37 18.73
N ILE A 11 -2.76 -3.42 19.53
CA ILE A 11 -2.19 -3.30 20.89
C ILE A 11 -0.80 -2.64 20.81
N ARG A 12 0.06 -3.07 19.89
CA ARG A 12 1.38 -2.44 19.68
C ARG A 12 1.25 -0.97 19.29
N ARG A 13 0.25 -0.61 18.47
CA ARG A 13 0.00 0.77 18.03
C ARG A 13 -0.46 1.65 19.20
N SER A 14 -1.31 1.14 20.09
CA SER A 14 -1.77 1.88 21.27
C SER A 14 -0.64 2.09 22.29
N LEU A 15 0.19 1.07 22.52
CA LEU A 15 1.33 1.13 23.45
C LEU A 15 2.43 2.10 23.01
N LYS A 16 2.53 2.41 21.71
CA LYS A 16 3.51 3.38 21.19
C LYS A 16 3.38 4.76 21.85
N LYS A 17 2.17 5.15 22.27
CA LYS A 17 1.90 6.43 22.96
C LYS A 17 2.54 6.49 24.35
N ARG A 18 2.57 5.37 25.08
CA ARG A 18 3.12 5.25 26.44
C ARG A 18 4.57 4.74 26.48
N LYS A 19 5.24 4.64 25.33
CA LYS A 19 6.60 4.07 25.22
C LYS A 19 7.65 4.80 26.08
N LYS A 20 7.42 6.07 26.40
CA LYS A 20 8.35 6.87 27.23
C LYS A 20 8.27 6.52 28.71
N GLU A 21 7.20 5.85 29.16
CA GLU A 21 7.04 5.36 30.52
C GLU A 21 7.78 4.02 30.68
N SER A 22 8.38 3.76 31.85
CA SER A 22 9.14 2.53 32.10
C SER A 22 8.32 1.26 31.80
N GLU A 23 7.09 1.21 32.31
CA GLU A 23 6.17 0.09 32.11
C GLU A 23 5.64 0.03 30.66
N GLY A 24 5.29 1.17 30.06
CA GLY A 24 4.84 1.23 28.67
C GLY A 24 5.93 0.81 27.67
N SER A 25 7.19 1.09 27.97
CA SER A 25 8.35 0.62 27.20
C SER A 25 8.47 -0.90 27.23
N LYS A 26 8.35 -1.51 28.42
CA LYS A 26 8.40 -2.96 28.60
C LYS A 26 7.27 -3.65 27.85
N GLN A 27 6.02 -3.21 28.03
CA GLN A 27 4.84 -3.75 27.34
C GLN A 27 4.95 -3.61 25.81
N TYR A 28 5.46 -2.48 25.32
CA TYR A 28 5.70 -2.28 23.90
C TYR A 28 6.73 -3.30 23.36
N ARG A 29 7.84 -3.50 24.08
CA ARG A 29 8.89 -4.45 23.68
C ARG A 29 8.35 -5.87 23.61
N GLU A 30 7.63 -6.31 24.64
CA GLU A 30 7.03 -7.65 24.69
C GLU A 30 6.02 -7.86 23.55
N THR A 31 5.11 -6.91 23.36
CA THR A 31 4.12 -6.98 22.28
C THR A 31 4.78 -6.97 20.90
N ASN A 32 5.82 -6.16 20.70
CA ASN A 32 6.56 -6.11 19.44
C ASN A 32 7.29 -7.41 19.13
N VAL A 33 7.84 -8.09 20.14
CA VAL A 33 8.43 -9.44 19.99
C VAL A 33 7.35 -10.44 19.59
N LYS A 34 6.20 -10.43 20.27
CA LYS A 34 5.06 -11.29 19.93
C LYS A 34 4.60 -11.09 18.48
N VAL A 35 4.35 -9.84 18.08
CA VAL A 35 3.97 -9.49 16.69
C VAL A 35 4.98 -10.04 15.68
N LYS A 36 6.28 -9.80 15.90
CA LYS A 36 7.32 -10.29 14.98
C LYS A 36 7.33 -11.81 14.88
N ARG A 37 7.20 -12.50 16.02
CA ARG A 37 7.14 -13.96 16.07
C ARG A 37 5.91 -14.51 15.35
N SER A 38 4.73 -13.99 15.65
CA SER A 38 3.48 -14.44 15.02
C SER A 38 3.45 -14.17 13.52
N ILE A 39 3.99 -13.03 13.07
CA ILE A 39 4.15 -12.75 11.62
C ILE A 39 5.09 -13.77 10.99
N LYS A 40 6.24 -14.05 11.62
CA LYS A 40 7.20 -15.05 11.10
C LYS A 40 6.55 -16.43 10.97
N GLU A 41 5.89 -16.91 12.03
CA GLU A 41 5.22 -18.20 12.05
C GLU A 41 4.08 -18.27 11.00
N ALA A 42 3.32 -17.18 10.82
CA ALA A 42 2.28 -17.13 9.79
C ALA A 42 2.85 -17.15 8.36
N THR A 43 3.99 -16.48 8.14
CA THR A 43 4.69 -16.52 6.86
C THR A 43 5.26 -17.91 6.57
N GLU A 44 5.89 -18.56 7.56
CA GLU A 44 6.43 -19.92 7.44
C GLU A 44 5.31 -20.91 7.08
N LYS A 45 4.20 -20.90 7.82
CA LYS A 45 3.03 -21.74 7.51
C LYS A 45 2.45 -21.50 6.12
N TRP A 46 2.42 -20.24 5.69
CA TRP A 46 1.95 -19.91 4.35
C TRP A 46 2.89 -20.47 3.28
N ILE A 47 4.21 -20.34 3.46
CA ILE A 47 5.21 -20.93 2.55
C ILE A 47 5.07 -22.45 2.49
N GLU A 48 4.97 -23.11 3.64
CA GLU A 48 4.77 -24.57 3.74
C GLU A 48 3.53 -25.01 2.97
N TYR A 49 2.41 -24.30 3.16
CA TYR A 49 1.17 -24.56 2.42
C TYR A 49 1.33 -24.39 0.90
N GLN A 50 2.08 -23.38 0.44
CA GLN A 50 2.35 -23.22 -0.99
C GLN A 50 3.21 -24.37 -1.54
N CYS A 51 4.24 -24.80 -0.79
CA CYS A 51 5.07 -25.94 -1.17
C CYS A 51 4.23 -27.23 -1.26
N GLU A 52 3.39 -27.49 -0.26
CA GLU A 52 2.50 -28.65 -0.24
C GLU A 52 1.51 -28.63 -1.42
N ASP A 53 0.94 -27.46 -1.76
CA ASP A 53 0.02 -27.35 -2.90
C ASP A 53 0.74 -27.59 -4.24
N ILE A 54 2.00 -27.18 -4.38
CA ILE A 54 2.84 -27.47 -5.55
C ILE A 54 3.12 -28.98 -5.63
N GLU A 55 3.57 -29.61 -4.55
CA GLU A 55 3.88 -31.04 -4.49
C GLU A 55 2.64 -31.89 -4.82
N ASN A 56 1.50 -31.55 -4.24
CA ASN A 56 0.23 -32.21 -4.55
C ASN A 56 -0.17 -31.99 -6.01
N SER A 57 -0.03 -30.78 -6.54
CA SER A 57 -0.35 -30.48 -7.94
C SER A 57 0.53 -31.30 -8.90
N LEU A 58 1.82 -31.46 -8.60
CA LEU A 58 2.72 -32.31 -9.39
C LEU A 58 2.38 -33.79 -9.27
N LYS A 59 2.06 -34.26 -8.06
CA LYS A 59 1.64 -35.65 -7.80
C LYS A 59 0.40 -36.06 -8.59
N TYR A 60 -0.57 -35.16 -8.75
CA TYR A 60 -1.79 -35.39 -9.53
C TYR A 60 -1.68 -34.93 -11.00
N ASN A 61 -0.45 -34.81 -11.51
CA ASN A 61 -0.15 -34.44 -12.90
C ASN A 61 -0.77 -33.11 -13.36
N ASN A 62 -1.01 -32.19 -12.43
CA ASN A 62 -1.54 -30.85 -12.68
C ASN A 62 -0.40 -29.82 -12.79
N CYS A 63 0.48 -30.04 -13.76
CA CYS A 63 1.69 -29.23 -13.97
C CYS A 63 1.38 -27.75 -14.25
N ASN A 64 0.25 -27.45 -14.89
CA ASN A 64 -0.19 -26.09 -15.15
C ASN A 64 -0.47 -25.32 -13.85
N LYS A 65 -1.13 -25.96 -12.87
CA LYS A 65 -1.39 -25.37 -11.56
C LYS A 65 -0.07 -25.14 -10.80
N ALA A 66 0.80 -26.15 -10.76
CA ALA A 66 2.12 -26.04 -10.12
C ALA A 66 2.95 -24.88 -10.71
N TYR A 67 3.02 -24.80 -12.04
CA TYR A 67 3.71 -23.71 -12.74
C TYR A 67 3.12 -22.33 -12.40
N LYS A 68 1.79 -22.22 -12.36
CA LYS A 68 1.13 -20.95 -12.02
C LYS A 68 1.50 -20.47 -10.62
N ILE A 69 1.48 -21.36 -9.62
CA ILE A 69 1.85 -21.02 -8.24
C ILE A 69 3.32 -20.56 -8.19
N VAL A 70 4.24 -21.34 -8.78
CA VAL A 70 5.66 -20.96 -8.84
C VAL A 70 5.85 -19.60 -9.51
N LYS A 71 5.17 -19.37 -10.63
CA LYS A 71 5.21 -18.09 -11.33
C LYS A 71 4.73 -16.96 -10.43
N GLU A 72 3.57 -17.09 -9.79
CA GLU A 72 3.04 -16.06 -8.89
C GLU A 72 3.96 -15.74 -7.70
N LEU A 73 4.70 -16.73 -7.19
CA LEU A 73 5.65 -16.56 -6.09
C LEU A 73 6.98 -15.91 -6.53
N THR A 74 7.43 -16.21 -7.75
CA THR A 74 8.74 -15.78 -8.27
C THR A 74 8.67 -14.56 -9.17
N ASP A 75 7.48 -14.17 -9.63
CA ASP A 75 7.27 -13.02 -10.49
C ASP A 75 7.59 -11.73 -9.72
N THR A 76 8.83 -11.28 -9.87
CA THR A 76 9.24 -9.96 -9.42
C THR A 76 8.58 -8.97 -10.35
N LYS A 77 7.48 -8.36 -9.89
CA LYS A 77 6.92 -7.19 -10.56
C LYS A 77 8.00 -6.11 -10.57
N GLN A 78 8.78 -6.04 -11.64
CA GLN A 78 9.63 -4.89 -11.91
C GLN A 78 8.71 -3.68 -11.90
N ALA A 79 8.92 -2.79 -10.94
CA ALA A 79 8.34 -1.46 -11.04
C ALA A 79 8.77 -0.92 -12.40
N ARG A 80 7.81 -0.51 -13.24
CA ARG A 80 8.15 0.21 -14.47
C ARG A 80 9.05 1.36 -14.03
N ALA A 81 10.28 1.38 -14.52
CA ALA A 81 11.17 2.50 -14.29
C ALA A 81 10.42 3.75 -14.75
N ILE A 82 10.16 4.67 -13.81
CA ILE A 82 9.59 5.97 -14.15
C ILE A 82 10.76 6.75 -14.74
N THR A 83 11.00 6.58 -16.03
CA THR A 83 11.91 7.45 -16.76
C THR A 83 11.29 8.83 -16.77
N ILE A 84 11.95 9.79 -16.12
CA ILE A 84 11.49 11.18 -16.12
C ILE A 84 11.97 11.79 -17.43
N GLU A 85 11.02 12.09 -18.31
CA GLU A 85 11.29 12.75 -19.58
C GLU A 85 11.07 14.27 -19.46
N SER A 86 11.98 15.00 -20.09
CA SER A 86 11.81 16.43 -20.37
C SER A 86 10.58 16.65 -21.26
N LYS A 87 10.07 17.90 -21.30
CA LYS A 87 9.02 18.30 -22.25
C LYS A 87 9.43 18.05 -23.72
N GLU A 88 10.73 17.95 -23.98
CA GLU A 88 11.34 17.66 -25.29
C GLU A 88 11.56 16.15 -25.54
N GLY A 89 11.09 15.28 -24.65
CA GLY A 89 11.20 13.81 -24.81
C GLY A 89 12.58 13.23 -24.51
N LYS A 90 13.50 14.01 -23.90
CA LYS A 90 14.81 13.52 -23.47
C LYS A 90 14.76 12.96 -22.05
N CYS A 91 15.40 11.81 -21.85
CA CYS A 91 15.58 11.19 -20.53
C CYS A 91 16.46 12.08 -19.64
N LEU A 92 15.93 12.52 -18.49
CA LEU A 92 16.66 13.32 -17.51
C LEU A 92 17.43 12.39 -16.57
N THR A 93 18.76 12.52 -16.58
CA THR A 93 19.67 11.73 -15.73
C THR A 93 20.35 12.58 -14.66
N GLN A 94 20.30 13.91 -14.78
CA GLN A 94 20.90 14.82 -13.81
C GLN A 94 19.90 15.23 -12.72
N GLU A 95 20.33 15.17 -11.47
CA GLU A 95 19.50 15.45 -10.27
C GLU A 95 18.85 16.83 -10.31
N LYS A 96 19.57 17.85 -10.79
CA LYS A 96 19.07 19.22 -10.91
C LYS A 96 17.91 19.34 -11.89
N GLU A 97 18.03 18.69 -13.06
CA GLU A 97 17.00 18.70 -14.10
C GLU A 97 15.75 17.94 -13.66
N ILE A 98 15.94 16.83 -12.94
CA ILE A 98 14.86 16.07 -12.31
C ILE A 98 14.11 16.96 -11.32
N LEU A 99 14.82 17.64 -10.41
CA LEU A 99 14.22 18.56 -9.43
C LEU A 99 13.43 19.68 -10.12
N GLU A 100 13.99 20.30 -11.16
CA GLU A 100 13.31 21.33 -11.95
C GLU A 100 12.01 20.80 -12.58
N ARG A 101 12.03 19.58 -13.12
CA ARG A 101 10.83 18.92 -13.68
C ARG A 101 9.77 18.61 -12.61
N TRP A 102 10.18 18.20 -11.41
CA TRP A 102 9.28 18.00 -10.27
C TRP A 102 8.67 19.32 -9.80
N THR A 103 9.46 20.40 -9.72
CA THR A 103 8.94 21.73 -9.37
C THR A 103 7.99 22.28 -10.43
N ASP A 104 8.28 22.09 -11.71
CA ASP A 104 7.38 22.43 -12.82
C ASP A 104 6.04 21.68 -12.70
N SER A 105 6.11 20.39 -12.36
CA SER A 105 4.93 19.54 -12.21
C SER A 105 4.12 19.93 -10.96
N ALA A 106 4.79 20.29 -9.86
CA ALA A 106 4.15 20.76 -8.64
C ALA A 106 3.50 22.15 -8.82
N LEU A 107 4.16 23.08 -9.51
CA LEU A 107 3.63 24.41 -9.79
C LEU A 107 2.43 24.38 -10.75
N SER A 108 2.47 23.51 -11.77
CA SER A 108 1.32 23.21 -12.62
C SER A 108 0.10 22.77 -11.79
N TYR A 109 0.31 21.84 -10.85
CA TYR A 109 -0.75 21.34 -9.97
C TYR A 109 -1.29 22.41 -9.01
N ILE A 110 -0.43 23.29 -8.51
CA ILE A 110 -0.78 24.41 -7.64
C ILE A 110 -1.59 25.48 -8.40
N HIS A 111 -1.27 25.75 -9.67
CA HIS A 111 -2.05 26.66 -10.53
C HIS A 111 -3.41 26.08 -10.97
N MET A 112 -3.57 24.75 -10.97
CA MET A 112 -4.82 24.08 -11.32
C MET A 112 -5.79 23.96 -10.11
N TRP A 113 -5.27 24.06 -8.88
CA TRP A 113 -6.05 23.94 -7.63
C TRP A 113 -7.11 25.05 -7.40
N PRO A 114 -6.91 26.32 -7.83
CA PRO A 114 -7.95 27.34 -7.79
C PRO A 114 -9.11 27.08 -8.77
N GLN A 115 -8.83 26.49 -9.94
CA GLN A 115 -9.87 26.18 -10.93
C GLN A 115 -10.71 24.95 -10.56
N ILE A 116 -10.12 23.93 -9.93
CA ILE A 116 -10.88 22.75 -9.47
C ILE A 116 -11.78 23.10 -8.28
N LYS A 117 -11.37 24.01 -7.38
CA LYS A 117 -12.24 24.48 -6.29
C LYS A 117 -13.43 25.32 -6.76
N THR A 118 -13.28 26.09 -7.84
CA THR A 118 -14.40 26.88 -8.40
C THR A 118 -15.39 26.00 -9.18
N GLN A 119 -14.94 24.93 -9.85
CA GLN A 119 -15.83 23.97 -10.52
C GLN A 119 -16.58 23.04 -9.54
N MET A 120 -15.96 22.68 -8.40
CA MET A 120 -16.62 21.86 -7.35
C MET A 120 -17.53 22.65 -6.40
N CYS A 121 -17.40 23.99 -6.33
CA CYS A 121 -18.31 24.81 -5.52
C CYS A 121 -19.65 25.07 -6.24
N TRP A 122 -19.67 25.12 -7.57
CA TRP A 122 -20.92 25.30 -8.35
C TRP A 122 -21.81 24.05 -8.39
N THR A 123 -21.22 22.85 -8.34
CA THR A 123 -21.99 21.59 -8.38
C THR A 123 -22.61 21.22 -7.02
N CYS A 124 -22.05 21.70 -5.90
CA CYS A 124 -22.65 21.53 -4.56
C CYS A 124 -23.72 22.58 -4.22
N LEU A 125 -23.67 23.79 -4.79
CA LEU A 125 -24.66 24.84 -4.50
C LEU A 125 -26.01 24.65 -5.22
N HIS A 126 -26.07 23.79 -6.25
CA HIS A 126 -27.31 23.47 -6.97
C HIS A 126 -28.02 22.19 -6.48
N HIS A 127 -27.52 21.53 -5.43
CA HIS A 127 -28.10 20.28 -4.90
C HIS A 127 -28.66 20.41 -3.46
N GLN A 128 -28.87 21.63 -2.97
CA GLN A 128 -29.57 21.93 -1.71
C GLN A 128 -30.73 22.91 -1.90
N ALA A 129 -31.61 22.59 -2.85
CA ALA A 129 -32.97 23.12 -2.85
C ALA A 129 -33.92 22.06 -3.40
N MET A 130 -34.31 21.11 -2.53
CA MET A 130 -35.65 20.53 -2.62
C MET A 130 -36.51 21.21 -1.54
N PRO A 131 -37.68 21.71 -1.93
CA PRO A 131 -38.92 21.20 -1.38
C PRO A 131 -39.75 20.65 -2.54
N GLY A 132 -40.29 19.43 -2.45
CA GLY A 132 -41.45 19.19 -1.61
C GLY A 132 -42.69 19.22 -2.52
N THR A 133 -42.99 18.05 -3.08
CA THR A 133 -44.31 17.40 -3.32
C THR A 133 -45.57 18.21 -3.64
N VAL A 134 -46.43 17.56 -4.44
CA VAL A 134 -47.88 17.74 -4.68
C VAL A 134 -48.22 18.93 -5.62
N PHE A 135 -48.92 18.81 -6.75
CA PHE A 135 -49.98 17.91 -7.23
C PHE A 135 -49.78 17.57 -8.72
#